data_AF-A0A928Q7L9-F1
#
_entry.id   AF-A0A928Q7L9-F1
#
_cell.length_a   1.000
_cell.length_b   1.000
_cell.length_c   1.000
_cell.angle_alpha   90.00
_cell.angle_beta   90.00
_cell.angle_gamma   90.00
#
_symmetry.space_group_name_H-M   'P 1'
#
loop_
_entity.id
_entity.type
_entity.pdbx_description
1 polymer ?
#
loop_
_entity_poly.entity_id
_entity_poly.type
_entity_poly.pdbx_seq_one_letter_code
_entity_poly.pdbx_strand_id
1 'polypeptide(L)'
;MRSSSEPSASAEQHIHTRRFLIMKKKGFTLIELIVVIAIIGVLAAILVPAMLGYVKKSKITSANSSAKSIFTAAQSALTDMDTEDVYTDLYTFTGWNSTSAVTAPANKGTTTLSAFQFKVWTYFNDITELDAFSISVASGTCDAVAVVNGNYPGTTPKQFSVDDYDKSTVYSANLTYLISYAKS
;
A
#
# COMPACT_ATOMS: atom_id res chain seq x y z
N MET A 1 39.20 82.81 63.48
CA MET A 1 38.17 83.76 62.98
C MET A 1 38.37 83.91 61.48
N ARG A 2 37.26 83.75 60.73
CA ARG A 2 37.07 84.00 59.27
C ARG A 2 37.89 83.10 58.32
N SER A 3 37.36 82.56 57.24
CA SER A 3 36.18 82.93 56.47
C SER A 3 35.67 81.70 55.71
N SER A 4 34.36 81.48 55.76
CA SER A 4 33.59 80.67 54.83
C SER A 4 33.40 81.39 53.49
N SER A 5 33.44 80.64 52.40
CA SER A 5 32.62 80.80 51.17
C SER A 5 33.04 79.74 50.12
N GLU A 6 32.21 78.72 49.95
CA GLU A 6 32.22 77.72 48.87
C GLU A 6 31.81 78.33 47.50
N PRO A 7 31.46 77.58 46.41
CA PRO A 7 31.95 76.31 45.81
C PRO A 7 32.17 76.41 44.26
N SER A 8 32.64 75.33 43.61
CA SER A 8 32.47 74.89 42.19
C SER A 8 33.81 74.29 41.68
N ALA A 9 33.92 73.22 40.90
CA ALA A 9 32.99 72.52 40.04
C ALA A 9 33.51 71.09 39.76
N SER A 10 32.58 70.22 39.33
CA SER A 10 32.81 68.99 38.56
C SER A 10 33.30 67.72 39.27
N ALA A 11 32.38 67.12 40.02
CA ALA A 11 32.12 65.69 39.90
C ALA A 11 31.05 65.49 38.81
N GLU A 12 31.37 64.82 37.69
CA GLU A 12 30.45 64.24 36.68
C GLU A 12 31.30 63.75 35.47
N GLN A 13 31.18 62.59 34.82
CA GLN A 13 30.23 61.46 34.86
C GLN A 13 30.92 60.20 34.32
N HIS A 14 30.82 59.14 35.10
CA HIS A 14 31.04 57.75 34.71
C HIS A 14 29.74 57.22 34.08
N ILE A 15 29.85 56.24 33.17
CA ILE A 15 28.83 55.23 32.79
C ILE A 15 28.26 55.28 31.36
N HIS A 16 28.71 54.27 30.61
CA HIS A 16 28.09 53.58 29.48
C HIS A 16 26.55 53.60 29.48
N THR A 17 25.95 54.15 28.44
CA THR A 17 24.60 53.75 28.03
C THR A 17 24.65 53.18 26.62
N ARG A 18 24.97 51.88 26.50
CA ARG A 18 24.59 51.11 25.29
C ARG A 18 23.08 50.93 25.33
N ARG A 19 22.34 51.67 24.50
CA ARG A 19 20.91 51.44 24.27
C ARG A 19 20.72 50.04 23.67
N PHE A 20 20.31 49.07 24.48
CA PHE A 20 19.81 47.78 24.02
C PHE A 20 18.37 47.99 23.52
N LEU A 21 18.17 47.96 22.21
CA LEU A 21 16.84 47.98 21.59
C LEU A 21 16.16 46.63 21.85
N ILE A 22 15.29 46.55 22.86
CA ILE A 22 14.42 45.39 23.07
C ILE A 22 13.42 45.32 21.91
N MET A 23 13.66 44.42 20.96
CA MET A 23 12.66 44.04 19.97
C MET A 23 11.51 43.35 20.69
N LYS A 24 10.32 43.98 20.71
CA LYS A 24 9.09 43.37 21.22
C LYS A 24 8.80 42.09 20.43
N LYS A 25 9.01 40.93 21.03
CA LYS A 25 8.49 39.67 20.49
C LYS A 25 6.97 39.71 20.58
N LYS A 26 6.29 39.79 19.44
CA LYS A 26 4.84 39.57 19.37
C LYS A 26 4.59 38.09 19.68
N GLY A 27 4.05 37.80 20.86
CA GLY A 27 3.58 36.47 21.22
C GLY A 27 2.27 36.16 20.52
N PHE A 28 2.09 34.91 20.09
CA PHE A 28 0.81 34.39 19.61
C PHE A 28 -0.22 34.47 20.74
N THR A 29 -1.43 34.92 20.45
CA THR A 29 -2.47 34.99 21.46
C THR A 29 -3.07 33.60 21.71
N LEU A 30 -3.48 33.30 22.95
CA LEU A 30 -4.15 32.03 23.27
C LEU A 30 -5.43 31.85 22.45
N ILE A 31 -6.13 32.95 22.13
CA ILE A 31 -7.34 32.91 21.32
C ILE A 31 -7.06 32.52 19.86
N GLU A 32 -5.96 33.00 19.27
CA GLU A 32 -5.57 32.58 17.92
C GLU A 32 -5.29 31.08 17.87
N LEU A 33 -4.69 30.51 18.91
CA LEU A 33 -4.43 29.07 18.96
C LEU A 33 -5.73 28.25 19.14
N ILE A 34 -6.66 28.70 19.98
CA ILE A 34 -7.92 28.01 20.25
C ILE A 34 -8.81 27.95 19.00
N VAL A 35 -8.89 29.04 18.24
CA VAL A 35 -9.68 29.06 17.00
C VAL A 35 -9.07 28.12 15.94
N VAL A 36 -7.75 28.05 15.85
CA VAL A 36 -7.06 27.17 14.89
C VAL A 36 -7.33 25.69 15.18
N ILE A 37 -7.20 25.25 16.43
CA ILE A 37 -7.48 23.85 16.78
C ILE A 37 -8.97 23.51 16.61
N ALA A 38 -9.87 24.47 16.82
CA ALA A 38 -11.30 24.29 16.59
C ALA A 38 -11.60 24.04 15.10
N ILE A 39 -11.02 24.84 14.20
CA ILE A 39 -11.18 24.66 12.75
C ILE A 39 -10.57 23.32 12.29
N ILE A 40 -9.35 22.99 12.76
CA ILE A 40 -8.71 21.70 12.45
C ILE A 40 -9.57 20.53 12.93
N GLY A 41 -10.19 20.64 14.12
CA GLY A 41 -11.09 19.62 14.66
C GLY A 41 -12.31 19.35 13.77
N VAL A 42 -12.96 20.41 13.28
CA VAL A 42 -14.11 20.28 12.36
C VAL A 42 -13.69 19.65 11.03
N LEU A 43 -12.57 20.10 10.45
CA LEU A 43 -12.05 19.54 9.19
C LEU A 43 -11.66 18.07 9.34
N ALA A 44 -10.98 17.71 10.44
CA ALA A 44 -10.56 16.34 10.71
C ALA A 44 -11.78 15.40 10.88
N ALA A 45 -12.85 15.86 11.54
CA ALA A 45 -14.05 15.05 11.76
C ALA A 45 -14.71 14.58 10.45
N ILE A 46 -14.70 15.41 9.42
CA ILE A 46 -15.26 15.08 8.10
C ILE A 46 -14.23 14.29 7.26
N LEU A 47 -12.95 14.65 7.35
CA LEU A 47 -11.89 14.10 6.51
C LEU A 47 -11.56 12.63 6.85
N VAL A 48 -11.49 12.27 8.13
CA VAL A 48 -11.08 10.92 8.56
C VAL A 48 -11.93 9.80 7.95
N PRO A 49 -13.28 9.80 8.05
CA PRO A 49 -14.09 8.73 7.47
C PRO A 49 -13.98 8.67 5.94
N ALA A 50 -13.91 9.81 5.27
CA ALA A 50 -13.77 9.88 3.81
C ALA A 50 -12.42 9.29 3.33
N MET A 51 -11.33 9.63 4.03
CA MET A 51 -9.98 9.14 3.70
C MET A 51 -9.86 7.63 3.88
N LEU A 52 -10.48 7.04 4.91
CA LEU A 52 -10.46 5.58 5.13
C LEU A 52 -11.09 4.81 3.96
N GLY A 53 -12.20 5.31 3.40
CA GLY A 53 -12.84 4.71 2.22
C GLY A 53 -11.96 4.81 0.97
N TYR A 54 -11.35 5.98 0.74
CA TYR A 54 -10.47 6.20 -0.40
C TYR A 54 -9.22 5.31 -0.37
N VAL A 55 -8.58 5.19 0.80
CA VAL A 55 -7.41 4.32 0.99
C VAL A 55 -7.76 2.86 0.73
N LYS A 56 -8.90 2.37 1.24
CA LYS A 56 -9.37 1.01 0.96
C LYS A 56 -9.56 0.76 -0.53
N LYS A 57 -10.26 1.67 -1.23
CA LYS A 57 -10.49 1.57 -2.67
C LYS A 57 -9.18 1.53 -3.45
N SER A 58 -8.23 2.40 -3.08
CA SER A 58 -6.90 2.44 -3.69
C SER A 58 -6.14 1.11 -3.50
N LYS A 59 -6.17 0.54 -2.29
CA LYS A 59 -5.51 -0.73 -1.99
C LYS A 59 -6.13 -1.92 -2.74
N ILE A 60 -7.45 -2.02 -2.81
CA ILE A 60 -8.14 -3.06 -3.59
C ILE A 60 -7.83 -2.90 -5.09
N THR A 61 -7.84 -1.67 -5.60
CA THR A 61 -7.47 -1.40 -7.00
C THR A 61 -6.03 -1.83 -7.30
N SER A 62 -5.10 -1.57 -6.38
CA SER A 62 -3.72 -2.04 -6.47
C SER A 62 -3.64 -3.56 -6.50
N ALA A 63 -4.36 -4.25 -5.60
CA ALA A 63 -4.37 -5.72 -5.56
C ALA A 63 -4.97 -6.33 -6.85
N ASN A 64 -6.04 -5.74 -7.39
CA ASN A 64 -6.61 -6.12 -8.69
C ASN A 64 -5.60 -5.92 -9.83
N SER A 65 -4.81 -4.85 -9.79
CA SER A 65 -3.74 -4.61 -10.78
C SER A 65 -2.65 -5.68 -10.69
N SER A 66 -2.22 -6.04 -9.48
CA SER A 66 -1.26 -7.13 -9.27
C SER A 66 -1.80 -8.46 -9.79
N ALA A 67 -3.08 -8.78 -9.53
CA ALA A 67 -3.74 -9.97 -10.05
C ALA A 67 -3.73 -10.00 -11.59
N LYS A 68 -3.94 -8.86 -12.24
CA LYS A 68 -3.90 -8.75 -13.71
C LYS A 68 -2.50 -8.93 -14.29
N SER A 69 -1.48 -8.38 -13.63
CA SER A 69 -0.09 -8.59 -14.05
C SER A 69 0.30 -10.06 -13.94
N ILE A 70 -0.07 -10.72 -12.83
CA ILE A 70 0.14 -12.15 -12.63
C ILE A 70 -0.63 -12.98 -13.66
N PHE A 71 -1.88 -12.60 -13.95
CA PHE A 71 -2.69 -13.27 -14.99
C PHE A 71 -2.00 -13.24 -16.35
N THR A 72 -1.44 -12.09 -16.71
CA THR A 72 -0.70 -11.92 -17.98
C THR A 72 0.58 -12.75 -18.00
N ALA A 73 1.35 -12.73 -16.90
CA ALA A 73 2.56 -13.53 -16.75
C ALA A 73 2.29 -15.04 -16.80
N ALA A 74 1.22 -15.50 -16.15
CA ALA A 74 0.74 -16.87 -16.21
C ALA A 74 0.33 -17.26 -17.62
N GLN A 75 -0.40 -16.38 -18.33
CA GLN A 75 -0.80 -16.66 -19.70
C GLN A 75 0.41 -16.76 -20.64
N SER A 76 1.41 -15.89 -20.50
CA SER A 76 2.66 -15.99 -21.26
C SER A 76 3.42 -17.28 -20.96
N ALA A 77 3.51 -17.67 -19.68
CA ALA A 77 4.16 -18.91 -19.28
C ALA A 77 3.47 -20.15 -19.88
N LEU A 78 2.14 -20.17 -19.92
CA LEU A 78 1.38 -21.26 -20.54
C LEU A 78 1.58 -21.31 -22.05
N THR A 79 1.62 -20.15 -22.72
CA THR A 79 1.90 -20.08 -24.17
C THR A 79 3.30 -20.61 -24.49
N ASP A 80 4.31 -20.23 -23.71
CA ASP A 80 5.67 -20.74 -23.89
C ASP A 80 5.74 -22.25 -23.66
N MET A 81 5.03 -22.76 -22.65
CA MET A 81 4.95 -24.20 -22.40
C MET A 81 4.25 -24.95 -23.55
N ASP A 82 3.19 -24.38 -24.13
CA ASP A 82 2.52 -24.94 -25.30
C ASP A 82 3.48 -25.08 -26.50
N THR A 83 4.37 -24.10 -26.72
CA THR A 83 5.41 -24.19 -27.77
C THR A 83 6.50 -25.23 -27.50
N GLU A 84 6.73 -25.56 -26.22
CA GLU A 84 7.69 -26.59 -25.78
C GLU A 84 7.05 -28.00 -25.76
N ASP A 85 5.80 -28.15 -26.21
CA ASP A 85 4.99 -29.37 -26.16
C ASP A 85 4.69 -29.83 -24.71
N VAL A 86 4.64 -28.86 -23.78
CA VAL A 86 4.47 -29.02 -22.32
C VAL A 86 3.07 -28.53 -21.93
N TYR A 87 2.18 -29.42 -21.47
CA TYR A 87 0.75 -29.10 -21.29
C TYR A 87 0.23 -29.26 -19.86
N THR A 88 -0.71 -28.37 -19.52
CA THR A 88 -1.41 -28.37 -18.23
C THR A 88 -2.93 -28.29 -18.47
N ASP A 89 -3.73 -29.21 -17.93
CA ASP A 89 -5.17 -29.26 -18.22
C ASP A 89 -6.02 -28.51 -17.18
N LEU A 90 -6.04 -28.95 -15.92
CA LEU A 90 -6.73 -28.25 -14.83
C LEU A 90 -5.79 -28.10 -13.65
N TYR A 91 -5.62 -26.87 -13.18
CA TYR A 91 -4.68 -26.59 -12.12
C TYR A 91 -5.08 -25.36 -11.30
N THR A 92 -4.92 -25.42 -9.98
CA THR A 92 -5.01 -24.24 -9.11
C THR A 92 -3.85 -24.30 -8.15
N PHE A 93 -2.97 -23.30 -8.16
CA PHE A 93 -1.89 -23.20 -7.18
C PHE A 93 -2.12 -22.07 -6.21
N THR A 94 -1.71 -22.27 -4.97
CA THR A 94 -1.92 -21.34 -3.86
C THR A 94 -0.55 -21.05 -3.23
N GLY A 95 0.04 -19.90 -3.53
CA GLY A 95 1.38 -19.52 -3.08
C GLY A 95 2.53 -20.23 -3.83
N TRP A 96 3.74 -19.65 -3.71
CA TRP A 96 4.93 -20.04 -4.48
C TRP A 96 5.38 -21.50 -4.27
N ASN A 97 5.20 -22.01 -3.06
CA ASN A 97 5.78 -23.29 -2.61
C ASN A 97 4.77 -24.44 -2.63
N SER A 98 3.58 -24.26 -3.21
CA SER A 98 2.59 -25.33 -3.27
C SER A 98 2.96 -26.34 -4.35
N THR A 99 3.18 -27.58 -3.94
CA THR A 99 3.34 -28.78 -4.78
C THR A 99 1.96 -29.41 -4.99
N SER A 100 1.31 -29.11 -6.10
CA SER A 100 0.13 -29.83 -6.57
C SER A 100 0.45 -30.51 -7.91
N ALA A 101 -0.22 -31.61 -8.26
CA ALA A 101 0.09 -32.34 -9.48
C ALA A 101 -0.57 -31.65 -10.69
N VAL A 102 0.19 -31.40 -11.76
CA VAL A 102 -0.38 -31.06 -13.07
C VAL A 102 -0.84 -32.36 -13.73
N THR A 103 -2.10 -32.44 -14.15
CA THR A 103 -2.54 -33.50 -15.06
C THR A 103 -2.39 -32.98 -16.48
N ALA A 104 -1.56 -33.65 -17.29
CA ALA A 104 -1.46 -33.36 -18.73
C ALA A 104 -2.62 -34.05 -19.47
N PRO A 105 -3.07 -33.52 -20.62
CA PRO A 105 -4.01 -34.21 -21.51
C PRO A 105 -3.46 -35.59 -21.90
N ALA A 106 -4.34 -36.58 -22.08
CA ALA A 106 -3.99 -38.01 -22.27
C ALA A 106 -3.00 -38.34 -23.41
N ASN A 107 -2.69 -37.38 -24.29
CA ASN A 107 -1.83 -37.55 -25.47
C ASN A 107 -0.52 -36.75 -25.40
N LYS A 108 -0.21 -36.08 -24.28
CA LYS A 108 0.97 -35.21 -24.14
C LYS A 108 1.74 -35.50 -22.85
N GLY A 109 3.05 -35.26 -22.87
CA GLY A 109 3.96 -35.62 -21.77
C GLY A 109 3.61 -34.92 -20.44
N THR A 110 3.76 -35.64 -19.33
CA THR A 110 3.53 -35.10 -17.98
C THR A 110 4.56 -34.01 -17.64
N THR A 111 4.10 -32.86 -17.15
CA THR A 111 4.98 -31.74 -16.80
C THR A 111 5.05 -31.59 -15.27
N THR A 112 6.23 -31.25 -14.74
CA THR A 112 6.36 -30.88 -13.32
C THR A 112 5.96 -29.42 -13.11
N LEU A 113 5.15 -29.20 -12.08
CA LEU A 113 4.69 -27.89 -11.58
C LEU A 113 5.77 -26.81 -11.53
N SER A 114 6.99 -27.24 -11.24
CA SER A 114 8.18 -26.41 -11.11
C SER A 114 8.53 -25.66 -12.39
N ALA A 115 8.22 -26.20 -13.57
CA ALA A 115 8.49 -25.55 -14.85
C ALA A 115 7.56 -24.34 -15.08
N PHE A 116 6.26 -24.51 -14.84
CA PHE A 116 5.29 -23.41 -14.91
C PHE A 116 5.60 -22.33 -13.87
N GLN A 117 5.82 -22.72 -12.62
CA GLN A 117 6.16 -21.78 -11.54
C GLN A 117 7.42 -20.99 -11.89
N PHE A 118 8.48 -21.64 -12.37
CA PHE A 118 9.71 -20.96 -12.77
C PHE A 118 9.51 -19.97 -13.93
N LYS A 119 8.70 -20.33 -14.93
CA LYS A 119 8.36 -19.40 -16.03
C LYS A 119 7.56 -18.21 -15.54
N VAL A 120 6.54 -18.43 -14.70
CA VAL A 120 5.77 -17.33 -14.07
C VAL A 120 6.68 -16.39 -13.26
N TRP A 121 7.65 -16.94 -12.53
CA TRP A 121 8.65 -16.15 -11.81
C TRP A 121 9.41 -15.23 -12.77
N THR A 122 9.88 -15.80 -13.88
CA THR A 122 10.70 -15.12 -14.88
C THR A 122 9.98 -13.91 -15.46
N TYR A 123 8.66 -14.00 -15.65
CA TYR A 123 7.85 -12.87 -16.13
C TYR A 123 7.43 -11.90 -15.02
N PHE A 124 7.36 -12.34 -13.76
CA PHE A 124 6.83 -11.53 -12.67
C PHE A 124 7.61 -11.74 -11.36
N ASN A 125 8.78 -11.11 -11.27
CA ASN A 125 9.63 -11.14 -10.08
C ASN A 125 9.04 -10.34 -8.89
N ASP A 126 8.12 -9.41 -9.16
CA ASP A 126 7.46 -8.57 -8.14
C ASP A 126 6.39 -9.34 -7.33
N ILE A 127 6.17 -10.64 -7.60
CA ILE A 127 5.29 -11.52 -6.81
C ILE A 127 5.68 -11.55 -5.32
N THR A 128 6.95 -11.25 -5.01
CA THR A 128 7.48 -11.26 -3.64
C THR A 128 6.90 -10.18 -2.73
N GLU A 129 6.22 -9.16 -3.29
CA GLU A 129 5.55 -8.11 -2.51
C GLU A 129 4.11 -8.46 -2.10
N LEU A 130 3.64 -9.65 -2.47
CA LEU A 130 2.28 -10.13 -2.17
C LEU A 130 2.32 -11.13 -1.01
N ASP A 131 1.37 -11.00 -0.09
CA ASP A 131 1.27 -11.91 1.06
C ASP A 131 0.83 -13.31 0.63
N ALA A 132 -0.11 -13.38 -0.32
CA ALA A 132 -0.57 -14.62 -0.90
C ALA A 132 -1.17 -14.41 -2.29
N PHE A 133 -1.12 -15.44 -3.12
CA PHE A 133 -1.77 -15.43 -4.42
C PHE A 133 -2.15 -16.83 -4.86
N SER A 134 -3.09 -16.92 -5.80
CA SER A 134 -3.49 -18.16 -6.43
C SER A 134 -3.76 -17.93 -7.91
N ILE A 135 -3.33 -18.87 -8.73
CA ILE A 135 -3.59 -18.89 -10.16
C ILE A 135 -4.34 -20.16 -10.46
N SER A 136 -5.42 -20.01 -11.20
CA SER A 136 -6.19 -21.09 -11.76
C SER A 136 -5.94 -21.14 -13.27
N VAL A 137 -5.79 -22.37 -13.76
CA VAL A 137 -5.57 -22.71 -15.15
C VAL A 137 -6.59 -23.77 -15.52
N ALA A 138 -7.29 -23.55 -16.62
CA ALA A 138 -8.23 -24.49 -17.20
C ALA A 138 -7.99 -24.60 -18.71
N SER A 139 -7.92 -25.84 -19.20
CA SER A 139 -7.74 -26.17 -20.62
C SER A 139 -6.51 -25.49 -21.24
N GLY A 140 -5.40 -25.43 -20.51
CA GLY A 140 -4.15 -24.81 -20.99
C GLY A 140 -4.13 -23.27 -20.98
N THR A 141 -5.14 -22.62 -20.40
CA THR A 141 -5.21 -21.15 -20.29
C THR A 141 -5.39 -20.70 -18.85
N CYS A 142 -4.87 -19.53 -18.52
CA CYS A 142 -5.09 -18.92 -17.21
C CYS A 142 -6.55 -18.43 -17.17
N ASP A 143 -7.39 -19.00 -16.32
CA ASP A 143 -8.82 -18.66 -16.26
C ASP A 143 -9.16 -17.69 -15.11
N ALA A 144 -8.38 -17.73 -14.01
CA ALA A 144 -8.53 -16.79 -12.91
C ALA A 144 -7.26 -16.62 -12.10
N VAL A 145 -7.08 -15.43 -11.53
CA VAL A 145 -6.04 -15.13 -10.54
C VAL A 145 -6.67 -14.41 -9.34
N ALA A 146 -6.24 -14.81 -8.14
CA ALA A 146 -6.55 -14.15 -6.88
C ALA A 146 -5.26 -13.74 -6.17
N VAL A 147 -5.26 -12.59 -5.52
CA VAL A 147 -4.14 -12.01 -4.79
C VAL A 147 -4.64 -11.46 -3.46
N VAL A 148 -3.78 -11.51 -2.45
CA VAL A 148 -3.95 -10.85 -1.16
C VAL A 148 -2.70 -10.01 -0.89
N ASN A 149 -2.89 -8.72 -0.65
CA ASN A 149 -1.83 -7.80 -0.21
C ASN A 149 -2.29 -7.09 1.07
N GLY A 150 -1.73 -7.47 2.20
CA GLY A 150 -2.25 -7.15 3.52
C GLY A 150 -3.66 -7.69 3.71
N ASN A 151 -4.58 -6.81 4.10
CA ASN A 151 -6.01 -7.12 4.28
C ASN A 151 -6.86 -6.82 3.04
N TYR A 152 -6.24 -6.69 1.85
CA TYR A 152 -6.93 -6.26 0.64
C TYR A 152 -6.81 -7.33 -0.45
N PRO A 153 -7.94 -7.97 -0.83
CA PRO A 153 -7.96 -8.94 -1.91
C PRO A 153 -8.00 -8.25 -3.27
N GLY A 154 -7.53 -8.96 -4.29
CA GLY A 154 -7.66 -8.58 -5.69
C GLY A 154 -7.87 -9.82 -6.56
N THR A 155 -8.64 -9.68 -7.62
CA THR A 155 -8.99 -10.79 -8.52
C THR A 155 -8.98 -10.36 -9.98
N THR A 156 -8.83 -11.32 -10.88
CA THR A 156 -8.91 -11.17 -12.34
C THR A 156 -9.41 -12.49 -12.93
N PRO A 157 -10.27 -12.50 -13.98
CA PRO A 157 -10.71 -11.38 -14.80
C PRO A 157 -11.73 -10.46 -14.13
N LYS A 158 -12.64 -10.99 -13.30
CA LYS A 158 -13.54 -10.15 -12.52
C LYS A 158 -12.78 -9.48 -11.38
N GLN A 159 -12.83 -8.15 -11.35
CA GLN A 159 -12.16 -7.35 -10.32
C GLN A 159 -12.95 -7.39 -9.01
N PHE A 160 -12.24 -7.45 -7.89
CA PHE A 160 -12.85 -7.39 -6.57
C PHE A 160 -13.31 -5.96 -6.29
N SER A 161 -14.59 -5.76 -5.93
CA SER A 161 -15.11 -4.42 -5.59
C SER A 161 -14.94 -4.11 -4.10
N VAL A 162 -14.95 -2.83 -3.77
CA VAL A 162 -15.03 -2.36 -2.38
C VAL A 162 -16.38 -2.74 -1.75
N ASP A 163 -17.43 -2.81 -2.56
CA ASP A 163 -18.78 -3.15 -2.10
C ASP A 163 -18.88 -4.62 -1.65
N ASP A 164 -18.04 -5.49 -2.22
CA ASP A 164 -17.92 -6.90 -1.86
C ASP A 164 -16.99 -7.12 -0.65
N TYR A 165 -16.43 -6.05 -0.09
CA TYR A 165 -15.51 -6.12 1.04
C TYR A 165 -16.26 -6.39 2.36
N ASP A 166 -16.45 -7.66 2.71
CA ASP A 166 -16.80 -8.08 4.07
C ASP A 166 -15.57 -8.58 4.84
N LYS A 167 -15.34 -7.97 6.00
CA LYS A 167 -14.24 -8.31 6.92
C LYS A 167 -14.25 -9.79 7.30
N SER A 168 -15.42 -10.42 7.47
CA SER A 168 -15.48 -11.83 7.89
C SER A 168 -14.86 -12.78 6.85
N THR A 169 -15.12 -12.53 5.57
CA THR A 169 -14.60 -13.26 4.41
C THR A 169 -13.19 -12.82 3.98
N VAL A 170 -12.83 -11.55 4.22
CA VAL A 170 -11.54 -10.99 3.81
C VAL A 170 -10.42 -11.31 4.80
N TYR A 171 -10.69 -11.32 6.11
CA TYR A 171 -9.68 -11.74 7.10
C TYR A 171 -9.34 -13.23 6.98
N SER A 172 -10.23 -14.04 6.40
CA SER A 172 -9.99 -15.45 6.13
C SER A 172 -9.50 -15.74 4.71
N ALA A 173 -9.23 -14.71 3.89
CA ALA A 173 -9.06 -14.76 2.42
C ALA A 173 -8.65 -16.13 1.89
N ASN A 174 -9.65 -17.00 1.73
CA ASN A 174 -9.43 -18.34 1.24
C ASN A 174 -9.28 -18.15 -0.26
N LEU A 175 -8.07 -18.35 -0.77
CA LEU A 175 -7.77 -18.14 -2.18
C LEU A 175 -8.72 -18.93 -3.09
N THR A 176 -9.26 -20.07 -2.64
CA THR A 176 -10.31 -20.81 -3.36
C THR A 176 -11.61 -20.02 -3.52
N TYR A 177 -12.06 -19.30 -2.49
CA TYR A 177 -13.24 -18.42 -2.60
C TYR A 177 -12.99 -17.28 -3.58
N LEU A 178 -11.83 -16.63 -3.51
CA LEU A 178 -11.47 -15.53 -4.40
C LEU A 178 -11.35 -16.00 -5.86
N ILE A 179 -10.81 -17.20 -6.09
CA ILE A 179 -10.79 -17.83 -7.41
C ILE A 179 -12.22 -18.11 -7.90
N SER A 180 -13.11 -18.62 -7.04
CA SER A 180 -14.52 -18.82 -7.40
C SER A 180 -15.21 -17.50 -7.75
N TYR A 181 -14.95 -16.42 -7.00
CA TYR A 181 -15.46 -15.09 -7.30
C TYR A 181 -14.93 -14.58 -8.64
N ALA A 182 -13.63 -14.75 -8.91
CA ALA A 182 -13.00 -14.30 -10.16
C ALA A 182 -13.62 -14.95 -11.42
N LYS A 183 -14.10 -16.20 -11.28
CA LYS A 183 -14.74 -16.99 -12.34
C LYS A 183 -16.25 -16.76 -12.48
N SER A 184 -16.90 -16.19 -11.45
CA SER A 184 -18.35 -15.94 -11.41
C SER A 184 -18.76 -14.70 -12.21
#